data_AF-D9ZIJ1-F1
#
_entry.id   AF-D9ZIJ1-F1
#
_cell.length_a   1.000
_cell.length_b   1.000
_cell.length_c   1.000
_cell.angle_alpha   90.00
_cell.angle_beta   90.00
_cell.angle_gamma   90.00
#
_symmetry.space_group_name_H-M   'P 1'
#
loop_
_entity.id
_entity.type
_entity.pdbx_description
1 polymer ?
#
loop_
_entity_poly.entity_id
_entity_poly.type
_entity_poly.pdbx_seq_one_letter_code
_entity_poly.pdbx_strand_id
1 'polypeptide(L)' 'QHVRLLDRFIYNREEYVRFDSDLGEFRAVTELGRPSAKYWNSQKEILDNRQAALDTY' A
#
# COMPACT_ATOMS: atom_id res chain seq x y z
N GLN A 1 0.94 -10.73 18.30
CA GLN A 1 0.61 -9.32 18.02
C GLN A 1 0.84 -9.12 16.53
N HIS A 2 -0.19 -8.84 15.72
CA HIS A 2 0.04 -8.56 14.29
C HIS A 2 0.42 -7.08 14.16
N VAL A 3 1.66 -6.82 13.77
CA VAL A 3 2.10 -5.47 13.39
C VAL A 3 1.42 -5.13 12.07
N ARG A 4 0.56 -4.10 12.08
CA ARG A 4 -0.02 -3.55 10.85
C ARG A 4 0.82 -2.39 10.37
N LEU A 5 1.50 -2.58 9.25
CA LEU A 5 2.26 -1.53 8.59
C LEU A 5 1.29 -0.63 7.81
N LEU A 6 1.00 0.54 8.37
CA LEU A 6 0.11 1.53 7.77
C LEU A 6 0.91 2.48 6.89
N ASP A 7 1.02 2.17 5.60
CA ASP A 7 1.58 3.08 4.61
C ASP A 7 0.47 3.83 3.89
N ARG A 8 0.48 5.17 3.99
CA ARG A 8 -0.57 6.04 3.45
C ARG A 8 0.03 7.05 2.49
N PHE A 9 -0.62 7.19 1.34
CA PHE A 9 -0.26 8.18 0.33
C PHE A 9 -1.30 9.28 0.35
N ILE A 10 -0.84 10.50 0.63
CA ILE A 10 -1.69 11.67 0.85
C ILE A 10 -1.35 12.72 -0.20
N TYR A 11 -2.37 13.23 -0.89
CA TYR A 11 -2.29 14.33 -1.83
C TYR A 11 -3.38 15.35 -1.53
N ASN A 12 -3.06 16.65 -1.52
CA ASN A 12 -4.02 17.72 -1.14
C ASN A 12 -4.73 17.47 0.20
N ARG A 13 -4.02 16.90 1.19
CA ARG A 13 -4.54 16.50 2.52
C ARG A 13 -5.56 15.35 2.49
N GLU A 14 -5.78 14.73 1.34
CA GLU A 14 -6.65 13.57 1.17
C GLU A 14 -5.81 12.32 0.95
N GLU A 15 -6.10 11.26 1.70
CA GLU A 15 -5.51 9.96 1.46
C GLU A 15 -6.12 9.35 0.19
N TYR A 16 -5.29 9.01 -0.80
CA TYR A 16 -5.77 8.47 -2.07
C TYR A 16 -5.40 7.00 -2.27
N VAL A 17 -4.32 6.51 -1.65
CA VAL A 17 -3.91 5.09 -1.66
C VAL A 17 -3.34 4.68 -0.30
N ARG A 18 -3.50 3.40 0.05
CA ARG A 18 -2.95 2.76 1.25
C ARG A 18 -2.37 1.39 0.92
N PHE A 19 -1.29 0.96 1.57
CA PHE A 19 -0.89 -0.45 1.57
C PHE A 19 -1.63 -1.22 2.67
N ASP A 20 -2.31 -2.30 2.31
CA ASP A 20 -2.96 -3.22 3.24
C ASP A 20 -2.04 -4.41 3.52
N SER A 21 -1.44 -4.43 4.71
CA SER A 21 -0.52 -5.49 5.14
C SER A 21 -1.18 -6.87 5.30
N ASP A 22 -2.50 -6.90 5.53
CA ASP A 22 -3.23 -8.16 5.69
C ASP A 22 -3.47 -8.81 4.31
N LEU A 23 -3.52 -8.00 3.24
CA LEU A 23 -3.70 -8.45 1.85
C LEU A 23 -2.42 -8.45 1.01
N GLY A 24 -1.38 -7.74 1.45
CA GLY A 24 -0.16 -7.55 0.68
C GLY A 24 -0.34 -6.69 -0.58
N GLU A 25 -1.31 -5.77 -0.60
CA GLU A 25 -1.65 -4.97 -1.78
C GLU A 25 -1.95 -3.50 -1.46
N PHE A 26 -1.76 -2.63 -2.45
CA PHE A 26 -2.22 -1.25 -2.41
C PHE A 26 -3.72 -1.16 -2.72
N ARG A 27 -4.45 -0.46 -1.86
CA ARG A 27 -5.87 -0.16 -1.96
C ARG A 27 -6.06 1.31 -2.26
N ALA A 28 -6.84 1.60 -3.30
CA ALA A 28 -7.30 2.97 -3.55
C ALA A 28 -8.32 3.36 -2.48
N VAL A 29 -8.08 4.49 -1.82
CA VAL A 29 -9.01 5.10 -0.85
C VAL A 29 -10.01 6.00 -1.58
N THR A 30 -9.58 6.57 -2.71
CA THR A 30 -10.39 7.45 -3.56
C THR A 30 -10.33 6.97 -5.01
N GLU A 31 -11.24 7.44 -5.85
CA GLU A 31 -11.25 7.17 -7.29
C GLU A 31 -9.92 7.51 -7.97
N LEU A 32 -9.31 8.63 -7.55
CA LEU A 32 -8.02 9.11 -8.06
C LEU A 32 -6.87 8.14 -7.76
N GLY A 33 -6.99 7.35 -6.70
CA GLY A 33 -5.98 6.37 -6.32
C GLY A 33 -6.04 5.05 -7.09
N ARG A 34 -7.13 4.76 -7.81
CA ARG A 34 -7.23 3.50 -8.59
C ARG A 34 -6.08 3.29 -9.58
N PRO A 35 -5.69 4.25 -10.43
CA PRO A 35 -4.56 4.06 -11.33
C PRO A 35 -3.25 3.82 -10.58
N SER A 36 -3.01 4.53 -9.47
CA SER A 36 -1.81 4.36 -8.64
C SER A 36 -1.76 2.99 -7.96
N ALA A 37 -2.87 2.56 -7.36
CA ALA A 37 -2.99 1.24 -6.73
C ALA A 37 -2.77 0.12 -7.77
N LYS A 38 -3.40 0.23 -8.96
CA LYS A 38 -3.20 -0.74 -10.05
C LYS A 38 -1.73 -0.78 -10.51
N TYR A 39 -1.11 0.38 -10.67
CA TYR A 39 0.28 0.48 -11.08
C TYR A 39 1.20 -0.18 -10.05
N TRP A 40 1.09 0.17 -8.77
CA TRP A 40 1.94 -0.41 -7.73
C TRP A 40 1.68 -1.91 -7.50
N ASN A 41 0.43 -2.36 -7.58
CA ASN A 41 0.11 -3.80 -7.51
C ASN A 41 0.63 -4.60 -8.72
N SER A 42 0.94 -3.93 -9.84
CA SER A 42 1.60 -4.58 -10.97
C SER A 42 3.12 -4.70 -10.80
N GLN A 43 3.70 -4.00 -9.82
CA GLN A 43 5.14 -3.98 -9.57
C GLN A 43 5.52 -4.95 -8.45
N LYS A 44 5.85 -6.18 -8.83
CA LYS A 44 6.20 -7.26 -7.89
C LYS A 44 7.31 -6.89 -6.91
N GLU A 45 8.35 -6.19 -7.37
CA GLU A 45 9.45 -5.75 -6.52
C GLU A 45 8.99 -4.82 -5.37
N ILE A 46 8.02 -3.94 -5.63
CA ILE A 46 7.48 -3.05 -4.60
C ILE A 46 6.71 -3.86 -3.55
N LEU A 47 5.87 -4.80 -4.00
CA LEU A 47 5.11 -5.66 -3.08
C LEU A 47 6.04 -6.52 -2.23
N ASP A 48 7.04 -7.15 -2.86
CA ASP A 48 8.01 -8.01 -2.17
C ASP A 48 8.84 -7.20 -1.13
N ASN A 49 9.29 -5.98 -1.48
CA ASN A 49 9.98 -5.09 -0.53
C ASN A 49 9.09 -4.68 0.65
N ARG A 50 7.80 -4.40 0.39
CA ARG A 50 6.85 -4.01 1.43
C ARG A 50 6.53 -5.17 2.37
N GLN A 51 6.45 -6.39 1.82
CA GLN A 51 6.25 -7.60 2.58
C GLN A 51 7.48 -7.96 3.43
N ALA A 52 8.69 -7.85 2.87
CA ALA A 52 9.92 -8.09 3.63
C ALA A 52 10.11 -7.10 4.80
N ALA A 53 9.63 -5.87 4.65
CA ALA A 53 9.62 -4.90 5.73
C ALA A 53 8.71 -5.35 6.90
N LEU A 54 7.62 -6.08 6.64
CA LEU A 54 6.77 -6.65 7.70
C LEU A 54 7.48 -7.74 8.50
N ASP A 55 8.29 -8.57 7.84
CA ASP A 55 9.02 -9.67 8.49
C ASP A 55 10.13 -9.20 9.44
N THR A 56 10.46 -7.90 9.40
CA THR A 56 11.55 -7.30 10.20
C THR A 56 11.06 -6.68 11.52
N TYR A 57 9.74 -6.62 11.78
CA TYR A 57 9.15 -6.03 13.00
C TYR A 57 8.36 -7.04 13.83
#